data_AF-A0A7S3FW79-F1
#
_entry.id   AF-A0A7S3FW79-F1
#
_cell.length_a   1.000
_cell.length_b   1.000
_cell.length_c   1.000
_cell.angle_alpha   90.00
_cell.angle_beta   90.00
_cell.angle_gamma   90.00
#
_symmetry.space_group_name_H-M   'P 1'
#
loop_
_entity.id
_entity.type
_entity.pdbx_description
1 polymer ?
#
loop_
_entity_poly.entity_id
_entity_poly.type
_entity_poly.pdbx_seq_one_letter_code
_entity_poly.pdbx_strand_id
1 'polypeptide(L)'
;VFFFIIFAIGGCQLLTGVLKNRCIETETGKMHPEELICGEFECPEGYFCGKSNANPNFGVTNFDNLFYSLLCVFQCVTLEGWSDIQRQMQKAVSYILVLYFVPLVFIGAFFLLNLTLAVINSKFTEAHKEQQMIDQNSSNQTKQTAIDNELDNALNRKDEMSIVQFITARIYAKKMIEFLRMRQEIKRIEQERIIKATQKKLASQRARRTIKGEKRPENKLP
;
A
#
# COMPACT_ATOMS: atom_id res chain seq x y z
N VAL A 1 -4.19 -24.80 -11.12
CA VAL A 1 -3.96 -26.24 -10.81
C VAL A 1 -5.14 -27.11 -11.21
N PHE A 2 -6.34 -26.90 -10.65
CA PHE A 2 -7.53 -27.71 -10.98
C PHE A 2 -7.86 -27.77 -12.48
N PHE A 3 -7.83 -26.63 -13.17
CA PHE A 3 -8.00 -26.55 -14.62
C PHE A 3 -7.00 -27.44 -15.39
N PHE A 4 -5.71 -27.42 -15.02
CA PHE A 4 -4.68 -28.25 -15.66
C PHE A 4 -4.94 -29.75 -15.47
N ILE A 5 -5.46 -30.15 -14.31
CA ILE A 5 -5.78 -31.55 -14.01
C ILE A 5 -6.94 -32.05 -14.89
N ILE A 6 -7.99 -31.26 -15.07
CA ILE A 6 -9.14 -31.64 -15.93
C ILE A 6 -8.67 -31.90 -17.35
N PHE A 7 -7.92 -30.96 -17.93
CA PHE A 7 -7.41 -31.13 -19.30
C PHE A 7 -6.41 -32.29 -19.38
N ALA A 8 -5.54 -32.47 -18.39
CA ALA A 8 -4.60 -33.60 -18.41
C ALA A 8 -5.31 -34.96 -18.35
N ILE A 9 -6.38 -35.09 -17.56
CA ILE A 9 -7.18 -36.32 -17.53
C ILE A 9 -7.87 -36.55 -18.88
N GLY A 10 -8.49 -35.51 -19.45
CA GLY A 10 -9.14 -35.60 -20.77
C GLY A 10 -8.15 -35.96 -21.87
N GLY A 11 -6.97 -35.34 -21.89
CA GLY A 11 -5.89 -35.65 -22.81
C GLY A 11 -5.37 -37.07 -22.64
N CYS A 12 -5.18 -37.54 -21.41
CA CYS A 12 -4.78 -38.92 -21.16
C CYS A 12 -5.82 -39.91 -21.70
N GLN A 13 -7.11 -39.70 -21.43
CA GLN A 13 -8.17 -40.59 -21.90
C GLN A 13 -8.29 -40.61 -23.43
N LEU A 14 -8.09 -39.47 -24.09
CA LEU A 14 -8.29 -39.33 -25.54
C LEU A 14 -7.04 -39.71 -26.35
N LEU A 15 -5.84 -39.46 -25.84
CA LEU A 15 -4.58 -39.47 -26.62
C LEU A 15 -3.55 -40.49 -26.12
N THR A 16 -3.94 -41.43 -25.25
CA THR A 16 -3.03 -42.46 -24.73
C THR A 16 -2.41 -43.28 -25.85
N GLY A 17 -1.08 -43.33 -25.89
CA GLY A 17 -0.31 -44.20 -26.79
C GLY A 17 -0.39 -43.83 -28.26
N VAL A 18 -1.01 -42.71 -28.60
CA VAL A 18 -1.19 -42.22 -29.98
C VAL A 18 0.14 -41.74 -30.57
N LEU A 19 0.94 -41.00 -29.78
CA LEU A 19 2.25 -40.50 -30.20
C LEU A 19 3.32 -41.58 -30.36
N LYS A 20 2.97 -42.86 -30.16
CA LYS A 20 3.86 -43.99 -30.46
C LYS A 20 3.78 -44.44 -31.92
N ASN A 21 2.76 -44.01 -32.67
CA ASN A 21 2.57 -44.42 -34.04
C ASN A 21 3.67 -43.82 -34.94
N ARG A 22 4.31 -44.66 -35.76
CA ARG A 22 5.39 -44.29 -36.69
C ARG A 22 5.22 -45.01 -38.02
N CYS A 23 5.70 -44.38 -39.08
CA CYS A 23 5.87 -45.05 -40.37
C CYS A 23 7.07 -45.99 -40.32
N ILE A 24 6.83 -47.26 -40.63
CA ILE A 24 7.82 -48.35 -40.62
C ILE A 24 7.90 -48.92 -42.03
N GLU A 25 9.12 -49.12 -42.52
CA GLU A 25 9.37 -49.69 -43.85
C GLU A 25 8.91 -51.15 -43.90
N THR A 26 8.20 -51.52 -44.96
CA THR A 26 7.52 -52.81 -45.09
C THR A 26 8.51 -53.98 -45.21
N GLU A 27 9.66 -53.76 -45.86
CA GLU A 27 10.64 -54.81 -46.12
C GLU A 27 11.63 -55.00 -44.97
N THR A 28 12.14 -53.90 -44.41
CA THR A 28 13.22 -53.95 -43.40
C THR A 28 12.72 -53.88 -41.96
N GLY A 29 11.48 -53.44 -41.74
CA GLY A 29 10.93 -53.16 -40.42
C GLY A 29 11.59 -51.98 -39.70
N LYS A 30 12.39 -51.16 -40.41
CA LYS A 30 13.05 -49.98 -39.83
C LYS A 30 12.10 -48.79 -39.83
N MET A 31 12.24 -47.93 -38.82
CA MET A 31 11.49 -46.68 -38.75
C MET A 31 11.97 -45.72 -39.85
N HIS A 32 11.05 -44.90 -40.37
CA HIS A 32 11.39 -43.83 -41.31
C HIS A 32 12.46 -42.91 -40.70
N PRO A 33 13.49 -42.45 -41.45
CA PRO A 33 14.60 -41.65 -40.93
C PRO A 33 14.17 -40.36 -40.21
N GLU A 34 13.06 -39.77 -40.63
CA GLU A 34 12.49 -38.55 -40.02
C GLU A 34 11.50 -38.82 -38.86
N GLU A 35 11.37 -40.08 -38.41
CA GLU A 35 10.45 -40.49 -37.34
C GLU A 35 9.00 -40.01 -37.54
N LEU A 36 8.50 -40.12 -38.77
CA LEU A 36 7.19 -39.59 -39.15
C LEU A 36 6.06 -40.26 -38.35
N ILE A 37 5.25 -39.43 -37.69
CA ILE A 37 4.05 -39.87 -36.97
C ILE A 37 2.91 -40.12 -37.95
N CYS A 38 2.22 -41.24 -37.76
CA CYS A 38 1.12 -41.69 -38.60
C CYS A 38 -0.14 -41.97 -37.78
N GLY A 39 -1.27 -42.10 -38.48
CA GLY A 39 -2.59 -42.38 -37.89
C GLY A 39 -3.66 -41.87 -38.83
N GLU A 40 -4.02 -40.58 -38.69
CA GLU A 40 -4.79 -39.85 -39.70
C GLU A 40 -3.93 -39.53 -40.93
N PHE A 41 -2.66 -39.22 -40.70
CA PHE A 41 -1.68 -39.00 -41.76
C PHE A 41 -1.20 -40.35 -42.30
N GLU A 42 -1.38 -40.56 -43.60
CA GLU A 42 -0.94 -41.75 -44.32
C GLU A 42 0.58 -41.76 -44.52
N CYS A 43 1.18 -42.94 -44.39
CA CYS A 43 2.60 -43.11 -44.63
C CYS A 43 2.94 -43.09 -46.14
N PRO A 44 4.15 -42.66 -46.52
CA PRO A 44 4.63 -42.75 -47.91
C PRO A 44 4.65 -44.19 -48.44
N GLU A 45 4.70 -44.35 -49.77
CA GLU A 45 4.78 -45.66 -50.41
C GLU A 45 5.96 -46.51 -49.87
N GLY A 46 5.70 -47.80 -49.64
CA GLY A 46 6.67 -48.71 -49.03
C GLY A 46 6.69 -48.69 -47.48
N TYR A 47 5.91 -47.81 -46.84
CA TYR A 47 5.79 -47.74 -45.38
C TYR A 47 4.37 -48.06 -44.92
N PHE A 48 4.25 -48.73 -43.77
CA PHE A 48 3.00 -48.94 -43.07
C PHE A 48 3.01 -48.25 -41.71
N CYS A 49 1.84 -47.90 -41.19
CA CYS A 49 1.71 -47.30 -39.87
C CYS A 49 1.77 -48.37 -38.78
N GLY A 50 2.77 -48.28 -37.91
CA GLY A 50 2.96 -49.22 -36.80
C GLY A 50 3.23 -48.52 -35.48
N LYS A 51 3.01 -49.22 -34.36
CA LYS A 51 3.24 -48.68 -33.02
C LYS A 51 4.68 -48.95 -32.57
N SER A 52 5.43 -47.89 -32.33
CA SER A 52 6.77 -47.94 -31.74
C SER A 52 6.72 -48.01 -30.21
N ASN A 53 7.85 -48.31 -29.58
CA ASN A 53 8.00 -48.29 -28.12
C ASN A 53 8.40 -46.91 -27.56
N ALA A 54 8.86 -46.01 -28.42
CA ALA A 54 9.35 -44.68 -28.02
C ALA A 54 8.33 -43.58 -28.31
N ASN A 55 8.19 -42.65 -27.38
CA ASN A 55 7.48 -41.38 -27.57
C ASN A 55 8.48 -40.29 -28.03
N PRO A 56 8.00 -39.22 -28.70
CA PRO A 56 8.84 -38.08 -29.10
C PRO A 56 9.58 -37.43 -27.92
N ASN A 57 10.61 -36.65 -28.22
CA ASN A 57 11.36 -35.84 -27.26
C ASN A 57 11.87 -36.66 -26.05
N PHE A 58 12.60 -37.75 -26.33
CA PHE A 58 13.14 -38.67 -25.32
C PHE A 58 12.08 -39.26 -24.38
N GLY A 59 10.85 -39.41 -24.87
CA GLY A 59 9.74 -39.95 -24.10
C GLY A 59 9.00 -38.94 -23.23
N VAL A 60 9.38 -37.67 -23.21
CA VAL A 60 8.75 -36.65 -22.36
C VAL A 60 7.39 -36.23 -22.91
N THR A 61 7.28 -36.07 -24.24
CA THR A 61 6.07 -35.59 -24.89
C THR A 61 5.12 -36.75 -25.17
N ASN A 62 4.23 -37.03 -24.23
CA ASN A 62 3.20 -38.07 -24.36
C ASN A 62 1.99 -37.82 -23.45
N PHE A 63 0.91 -38.56 -23.69
CA PHE A 63 -0.32 -38.57 -22.88
C PHE A 63 -0.61 -39.98 -22.32
N ASP A 64 0.41 -40.81 -22.15
CA ASP A 64 0.26 -42.23 -21.78
C ASP A 64 -0.06 -42.42 -20.31
N ASN A 65 0.28 -41.44 -19.48
CA ASN A 65 -0.09 -41.40 -18.07
C ASN A 65 -0.40 -39.98 -17.63
N LEU A 66 -1.03 -39.86 -16.46
CA LEU A 66 -1.48 -38.57 -15.95
C LEU A 66 -0.33 -37.58 -15.73
N PHE A 67 0.83 -38.06 -15.30
CA PHE A 67 1.98 -37.19 -15.02
C PHE A 67 2.54 -36.56 -16.30
N TYR A 68 2.82 -37.35 -17.33
CA TYR A 68 3.28 -36.80 -18.62
C TYR A 68 2.19 -35.98 -19.31
N SER A 69 0.91 -36.35 -19.16
CA SER A 69 -0.19 -35.53 -19.66
C SER A 69 -0.23 -34.16 -18.98
N LEU A 70 -0.01 -34.09 -17.66
CA LEU A 70 0.11 -32.83 -16.91
C LEU A 70 1.31 -32.01 -17.38
N LEU A 71 2.46 -32.63 -17.62
CA LEU A 71 3.65 -31.95 -18.15
C LEU A 71 3.40 -31.39 -19.56
N CYS A 72 2.80 -32.17 -20.46
CA CYS A 72 2.43 -31.71 -21.80
C CYS A 72 1.42 -30.56 -21.74
N VAL A 73 0.39 -30.66 -20.89
CA VAL A 73 -0.59 -29.58 -20.69
C VAL A 73 0.09 -28.32 -20.17
N PHE A 74 0.97 -28.45 -19.18
CA PHE A 74 1.74 -27.32 -18.66
C PHE A 74 2.59 -26.67 -19.75
N GLN A 75 3.34 -27.46 -20.51
CA GLN A 75 4.14 -27.00 -21.65
C GLN A 75 3.28 -26.28 -22.70
N CYS A 76 2.09 -26.81 -23.02
CA CYS A 76 1.17 -26.15 -23.95
C CYS A 76 0.72 -24.79 -23.43
N VAL A 77 0.40 -24.71 -22.14
CA VAL A 77 -0.11 -23.48 -21.50
C VAL A 77 0.98 -22.41 -21.35
N THR A 78 2.26 -22.80 -21.22
CA THR A 78 3.39 -21.86 -21.23
C THR A 78 3.73 -21.34 -22.63
N LEU A 79 2.99 -21.77 -23.68
CA LEU A 79 3.20 -21.40 -25.08
C LEU A 79 4.53 -21.88 -25.69
N GLU A 80 5.17 -22.88 -25.08
CA GLU A 80 6.48 -23.38 -25.52
C GLU A 80 6.33 -24.69 -26.30
N GLY A 81 6.57 -24.67 -27.62
CA GLY A 81 6.48 -25.86 -28.47
C GLY A 81 5.08 -26.49 -28.56
N TRP A 82 4.04 -25.77 -28.14
CA TRP A 82 2.66 -26.29 -28.08
C TRP A 82 2.07 -26.61 -29.45
N SER A 83 2.42 -25.81 -30.46
CA SER A 83 1.93 -25.95 -31.83
C SER A 83 2.50 -27.20 -32.49
N ASP A 84 3.73 -27.59 -32.14
CA ASP A 84 4.34 -28.83 -32.61
C ASP A 84 3.67 -30.06 -31.98
N ILE A 85 3.36 -30.01 -30.69
CA ILE A 85 2.60 -31.07 -30.01
C ILE A 85 1.21 -31.21 -30.64
N GLN A 86 0.50 -30.10 -30.84
CA GLN A 86 -0.81 -30.09 -31.49
C GLN A 86 -0.73 -30.67 -32.90
N ARG A 87 0.25 -30.26 -33.70
CA ARG A 87 0.40 -30.74 -35.09
C ARG A 87 0.73 -32.22 -35.15
N GLN A 88 1.61 -32.70 -34.27
CA GLN A 88 1.93 -34.13 -34.15
C GLN A 88 0.69 -34.95 -33.77
N MET A 89 -0.12 -34.45 -32.84
CA MET A 89 -1.37 -35.11 -32.45
C MET A 89 -2.42 -35.10 -33.57
N GLN A 90 -2.51 -34.02 -34.34
CA GLN A 90 -3.42 -33.96 -35.49
C GLN A 90 -3.05 -34.98 -36.58
N LYS A 91 -1.75 -35.15 -36.85
CA LYS A 91 -1.27 -36.20 -37.77
C LYS A 91 -1.62 -37.60 -37.26
N ALA A 92 -1.65 -37.79 -35.94
CA ALA A 92 -1.88 -39.11 -35.35
C ALA A 92 -3.37 -39.47 -35.17
N VAL A 93 -4.26 -38.49 -34.99
CA VAL A 93 -5.69 -38.75 -34.68
C VAL A 93 -6.65 -38.11 -35.66
N SER A 94 -6.66 -36.78 -35.73
CA SER A 94 -7.55 -36.01 -36.59
C SER A 94 -7.29 -34.51 -36.43
N TYR A 95 -7.63 -33.72 -37.45
CA TYR A 95 -7.64 -32.26 -37.37
C TYR A 95 -8.57 -31.72 -36.27
N ILE A 96 -9.63 -32.46 -35.89
CA ILE A 96 -10.62 -32.08 -34.86
C ILE A 96 -9.98 -31.79 -33.50
N LEU A 97 -8.78 -32.33 -33.21
CA LEU A 97 -8.04 -32.05 -31.98
C LEU A 97 -7.67 -30.58 -31.77
N VAL A 98 -7.76 -29.73 -32.80
CA VAL A 98 -7.65 -28.27 -32.63
C VAL A 98 -8.69 -27.76 -31.62
N LEU A 99 -9.88 -28.35 -31.56
CA LEU A 99 -10.93 -27.96 -30.59
C LEU A 99 -10.58 -28.34 -29.15
N TYR A 100 -9.62 -29.23 -28.94
CA TYR A 100 -9.08 -29.53 -27.61
C TYR A 100 -7.91 -28.59 -27.26
N PHE A 101 -6.94 -28.44 -28.17
CA PHE A 101 -5.71 -27.69 -27.92
C PHE A 101 -5.91 -26.17 -27.89
N VAL A 102 -6.74 -25.59 -28.77
CA VAL A 102 -6.91 -24.14 -28.85
C VAL A 102 -7.56 -23.57 -27.59
N PRO A 103 -8.68 -24.12 -27.07
CA PRO A 103 -9.25 -23.66 -25.80
C PRO A 103 -8.31 -23.90 -24.61
N LEU A 104 -7.58 -25.02 -24.59
CA LEU A 104 -6.58 -25.31 -23.55
C LEU A 104 -5.54 -24.18 -23.48
N VAL A 105 -4.96 -23.81 -24.62
CA VAL A 105 -3.91 -22.79 -24.71
C VAL A 105 -4.48 -21.41 -24.39
N PHE A 106 -5.61 -21.04 -24.99
CA PHE A 106 -6.21 -19.72 -24.79
C PHE A 106 -6.62 -19.48 -23.34
N ILE A 107 -7.38 -20.41 -22.77
CA ILE A 107 -7.88 -20.29 -21.39
C ILE A 107 -6.71 -20.46 -20.40
N GLY A 108 -5.83 -21.44 -20.64
CA GLY A 108 -4.68 -21.69 -19.76
C GLY A 108 -3.70 -20.52 -19.71
N ALA A 109 -3.34 -19.94 -20.86
CA ALA A 109 -2.41 -18.82 -20.92
C ALA A 109 -3.01 -17.59 -20.24
N PHE A 110 -4.31 -17.32 -20.42
CA PHE A 110 -5.00 -16.26 -19.69
C PHE A 110 -4.90 -16.44 -18.18
N PHE A 111 -5.11 -17.66 -17.67
CA PHE A 111 -4.94 -17.93 -16.24
C PHE A 111 -3.50 -17.74 -15.75
N LEU A 112 -2.49 -18.22 -16.50
CA LEU A 112 -1.09 -18.03 -16.11
C LEU A 112 -0.68 -16.55 -16.11
N LEU A 113 -1.08 -15.79 -17.13
CA LEU A 113 -0.77 -14.36 -17.21
C LEU A 113 -1.41 -13.59 -16.04
N ASN A 114 -2.68 -13.86 -15.75
CA ASN A 114 -3.36 -13.19 -14.65
C ASN A 114 -2.79 -13.57 -13.28
N LEU A 115 -2.42 -14.84 -13.07
CA LEU A 115 -1.77 -15.28 -11.85
C LEU A 115 -0.41 -14.59 -11.67
N THR A 116 0.39 -14.56 -12.75
CA THR A 116 1.72 -13.93 -12.74
C THR A 116 1.61 -12.44 -12.47
N LEU A 117 0.68 -11.75 -13.15
CA LEU A 117 0.43 -10.33 -12.95
C LEU A 117 -0.01 -10.03 -11.51
N ALA A 118 -0.91 -10.83 -10.94
CA ALA A 118 -1.37 -10.67 -9.56
C ALA A 118 -0.22 -10.81 -8.55
N VAL A 119 0.64 -11.82 -8.73
CA VAL A 119 1.81 -12.04 -7.86
C VAL A 119 2.81 -10.90 -7.98
N ILE A 120 3.16 -10.51 -9.21
CA ILE A 120 4.08 -9.37 -9.46
C ILE A 120 3.50 -8.11 -8.83
N ASN A 121 2.22 -7.81 -9.04
CA ASN A 121 1.58 -6.62 -8.49
C ASN A 121 1.54 -6.65 -6.95
N SER A 122 1.26 -7.81 -6.35
CA SER A 122 1.30 -7.96 -4.88
C SER A 122 2.69 -7.68 -4.33
N LYS A 123 3.73 -8.24 -4.97
CA LYS A 123 5.12 -8.05 -4.54
C LYS A 123 5.64 -6.65 -4.79
N PHE A 124 5.26 -6.05 -5.91
CA PHE A 124 5.56 -4.66 -6.21
C PHE A 124 4.89 -3.71 -5.20
N THR A 125 3.62 -3.96 -4.84
CA THR A 125 2.90 -3.16 -3.84
C THR A 125 3.52 -3.29 -2.45
N GLU A 126 3.94 -4.50 -2.06
CA GLU A 126 4.64 -4.75 -0.79
C GLU A 126 5.96 -3.97 -0.72
N ALA A 127 6.81 -4.09 -1.76
CA ALA A 127 8.07 -3.37 -1.85
C ALA A 127 7.88 -1.83 -1.89
N HIS A 128 6.86 -1.35 -2.61
CA HIS A 128 6.58 0.09 -2.69
C HIS A 128 6.12 0.67 -1.35
N LYS A 129 5.31 -0.07 -0.59
CA LYS A 129 4.89 0.34 0.77
C LYS A 129 6.08 0.38 1.73
N GLU A 130 6.97 -0.62 1.66
CA GLU A 130 8.19 -0.66 2.48
C GLU A 130 9.07 0.57 2.20
N GLN A 131 9.30 0.90 0.93
CA GLN A 131 10.07 2.08 0.55
C GLN A 131 9.43 3.37 1.07
N GLN A 132 8.11 3.53 0.95
CA GLN A 132 7.41 4.72 1.47
C GLN A 132 7.52 4.84 2.99
N MET A 133 7.49 3.72 3.73
CA MET A 133 7.67 3.74 5.18
C MET A 133 9.09 4.15 5.57
N ILE A 134 10.11 3.70 4.84
CA ILE A 134 11.51 4.10 5.04
C ILE A 134 11.68 5.61 4.79
N ASP A 135 11.12 6.11 3.69
CA ASP A 135 11.22 7.54 3.32
C ASP A 135 10.50 8.44 4.35
N GLN A 136 9.33 8.00 4.85
CA GLN A 136 8.60 8.70 5.91
C GLN A 136 9.34 8.68 7.25
N ASN A 137 9.90 7.53 7.65
CA ASN A 137 10.68 7.42 8.88
C ASN A 137 11.95 8.27 8.81
N SER A 138 12.65 8.29 7.67
CA SER A 138 13.82 9.13 7.46
C SER A 138 13.47 10.62 7.56
N SER A 139 12.32 11.02 6.99
CA SER A 139 11.81 12.40 7.08
C SER A 139 11.40 12.78 8.51
N ASN A 140 10.70 11.88 9.22
CA ASN A 140 10.28 12.09 10.60
C ASN A 140 11.47 12.13 11.55
N GLN A 141 12.46 11.25 11.35
CA GLN A 141 13.69 11.24 12.11
C GLN A 141 14.46 12.54 11.89
N THR A 142 14.60 13.02 10.64
CA THR A 142 15.25 14.31 10.36
C THR A 142 14.54 15.47 11.07
N LYS A 143 13.20 15.51 11.06
CA LYS A 143 12.43 16.52 11.79
C LYS A 143 12.61 16.42 13.30
N GLN A 144 12.57 15.21 13.84
CA GLN A 144 12.75 14.97 15.28
C GLN A 144 14.14 15.41 15.73
N THR A 145 15.20 15.02 15.00
CA THR A 145 16.57 15.45 15.29
C THR A 145 16.71 16.98 15.23
N ALA A 146 16.02 17.66 14.30
CA ALA A 146 16.03 19.12 14.24
C ALA A 146 15.34 19.76 15.47
N ILE A 147 14.21 19.21 15.91
CA ILE A 147 13.49 19.67 17.11
C ILE A 147 14.33 19.43 18.37
N ASP A 148 14.94 18.25 18.50
CA ASP A 148 15.77 17.89 19.64
C ASP A 148 16.98 18.84 19.74
N ASN A 149 17.64 19.12 18.61
CA ASN A 149 18.72 20.11 18.53
C ASN A 149 18.24 21.53 18.93
N GLU A 150 17.03 21.93 18.55
CA GLU A 150 16.48 23.24 18.92
C GLU A 150 16.12 23.32 20.40
N LEU A 151 15.60 22.23 20.97
CA LEU A 151 15.30 22.11 22.40
C LEU A 151 16.56 22.16 23.26
N ASP A 152 17.61 21.43 22.88
CA ASP A 152 18.91 21.44 23.57
C ASP A 152 19.55 22.84 23.54
N ASN A 153 19.50 23.52 22.40
CA ASN A 153 19.96 24.91 22.29
C ASN A 153 19.16 25.87 23.19
N ALA A 154 17.85 25.66 23.32
CA ALA A 154 16.99 26.47 24.18
C ALA A 154 17.24 26.21 25.68
N LEU A 155 17.49 24.96 26.07
CA LEU A 155 17.86 24.57 27.43
C LEU A 155 19.22 25.14 27.83
N ASN A 156 20.24 24.99 26.97
CA ASN A 156 21.57 25.58 27.20
C ASN A 156 21.49 27.10 27.41
N ARG A 157 20.67 27.83 26.64
CA ARG A 157 20.45 29.27 26.87
C ARG A 157 19.81 29.61 28.21
N LYS A 158 18.97 28.74 28.78
CA LYS A 158 18.37 28.98 30.11
C LYS A 158 19.39 28.76 31.23
N ASP A 159 20.26 27.76 31.08
CA ASP A 159 21.28 27.45 32.07
C ASP A 159 22.42 28.48 32.07
N GLU A 160 22.67 29.16 30.94
CA GLU A 160 23.58 30.32 30.86
C GLU A 160 23.02 31.61 31.50
N MET A 161 21.80 31.60 32.05
CA MET A 161 21.25 32.79 32.69
C MET A 161 22.05 33.15 33.95
N SER A 162 22.87 34.20 33.81
CA SER A 162 23.74 34.72 34.86
C SER A 162 22.99 35.00 36.16
N ILE A 163 23.62 34.67 37.29
CA ILE A 163 23.16 35.00 38.65
C ILE A 163 22.75 36.49 38.73
N VAL A 164 23.48 37.37 38.04
CA VAL A 164 23.19 38.81 38.00
C VAL A 164 21.84 39.08 37.32
N GLN A 165 21.53 38.44 36.19
CA GLN A 165 20.24 38.61 35.50
C GLN A 165 19.08 38.10 36.35
N PHE A 166 19.25 36.97 37.03
CA PHE A 166 18.23 36.41 37.93
C PHE A 166 17.94 37.32 39.13
N ILE A 167 19.00 37.82 39.79
CA ILE A 167 18.89 38.77 40.91
C ILE A 167 18.23 40.07 40.44
N THR A 168 18.67 40.59 39.29
CA THR A 168 18.16 41.83 38.71
C THR A 168 16.67 41.71 38.40
N ALA A 169 16.23 40.63 37.74
CA ALA A 169 14.82 40.35 37.46
C ALA A 169 13.98 40.29 38.75
N ARG A 170 14.48 39.65 39.82
CA ARG A 170 13.81 39.63 41.13
C ARG A 170 13.71 41.00 41.77
N ILE A 171 14.75 41.83 41.66
CA ILE A 171 14.74 43.20 42.19
C ILE A 171 13.70 44.04 41.45
N TYR A 172 13.66 44.00 40.12
CA TYR A 172 12.67 44.72 39.32
C TYR A 172 11.24 44.26 39.64
N ALA A 173 10.99 42.96 39.78
CA ALA A 173 9.67 42.44 40.15
C ALA A 173 9.21 42.95 41.52
N LYS A 174 10.09 42.92 42.54
CA LYS A 174 9.78 43.48 43.87
C LYS A 174 9.48 44.98 43.79
N LYS A 175 10.32 45.73 43.08
CA LYS A 175 10.15 47.19 42.89
C LYS A 175 8.85 47.52 42.15
N MET A 176 8.45 46.69 41.19
CA MET A 176 7.17 46.82 40.49
C MET A 176 5.98 46.60 41.43
N ILE A 177 6.03 45.56 42.27
CA ILE A 177 4.97 45.30 43.26
C ILE A 177 4.83 46.47 44.23
N GLU A 178 5.94 47.03 44.72
CA GLU A 178 5.92 48.21 45.59
C GLU A 178 5.36 49.44 44.88
N PHE A 179 5.77 49.69 43.64
CA PHE A 179 5.25 50.78 42.83
C PHE A 179 3.73 50.67 42.61
N LEU A 180 3.23 49.46 42.36
CA LEU A 180 1.81 49.20 42.20
C LEU A 180 1.03 49.44 43.50
N ARG A 181 1.55 48.99 44.66
CA ARG A 181 0.96 49.29 45.98
C ARG A 181 0.93 50.79 46.27
N MET A 182 2.05 51.48 46.02
CA MET A 182 2.16 52.92 46.24
C MET A 182 1.14 53.69 45.37
N ARG A 183 0.98 53.32 44.10
CA ARG A 183 -0.06 53.90 43.23
C ARG A 183 -1.48 53.66 43.74
N GLN A 184 -1.77 52.49 44.30
CA GLN A 184 -3.08 52.21 44.91
C GLN A 184 -3.33 53.08 46.15
N GLU A 185 -2.30 53.31 46.96
CA GLU A 185 -2.39 54.11 48.17
C GLU A 185 -2.56 55.60 47.87
N ILE A 186 -1.82 56.13 46.89
CA ILE A 186 -2.00 57.49 46.38
C ILE A 186 -3.44 57.71 45.89
N LYS A 187 -3.98 56.77 45.10
CA LYS A 187 -5.38 56.82 44.65
C LYS A 187 -6.37 56.83 45.82
N ARG A 188 -6.12 56.04 46.87
CA ARG A 188 -6.95 56.02 48.09
C ARG A 188 -6.94 57.37 48.80
N ILE A 189 -5.76 57.94 49.03
CA ILE A 189 -5.61 59.24 49.71
C ILE A 189 -6.27 60.37 48.91
N GLU A 190 -6.12 60.35 47.59
CA GLU A 190 -6.73 61.34 46.71
C GLU A 190 -8.27 61.28 46.77
N GLN A 191 -8.84 60.07 46.76
CA GLN A 191 -10.29 59.90 46.97
C GLN A 191 -10.75 60.40 48.33
N GLU A 192 -10.03 60.10 49.41
CA GLU A 192 -10.37 60.61 50.75
C GLU A 192 -10.34 62.14 50.81
N ARG A 193 -9.36 62.78 50.17
CA ARG A 193 -9.26 64.25 50.10
C ARG A 193 -10.44 64.84 49.34
N ILE A 194 -10.82 64.25 48.20
CA ILE A 194 -11.98 64.67 47.41
C ILE A 194 -13.27 64.54 48.23
N ILE A 195 -13.45 63.43 48.95
CA ILE A 195 -14.60 63.22 49.83
C ILE A 195 -14.66 64.28 50.93
N LYS A 196 -13.55 64.54 51.63
CA LYS A 196 -13.48 65.57 52.69
C LYS A 196 -13.76 66.98 52.15
N ALA A 197 -13.20 67.33 51.00
CA ALA A 197 -13.45 68.62 50.35
C ALA A 197 -14.93 68.77 49.95
N THR A 198 -15.55 67.70 49.47
CA THR A 198 -16.96 67.65 49.09
C THR A 198 -17.87 67.79 50.32
N GLN A 199 -17.58 67.07 51.41
CA GLN A 199 -18.28 67.22 52.70
C GLN A 199 -18.19 68.64 53.24
N LYS A 200 -17.02 69.28 53.17
CA LYS A 200 -16.81 70.67 53.61
C LYS A 200 -17.61 71.69 52.76
N LYS A 201 -17.68 71.48 51.44
CA LYS A 201 -18.54 72.28 50.54
C LYS A 201 -20.04 72.08 50.83
N LEU A 202 -20.46 70.85 51.11
CA LEU A 202 -21.84 70.53 51.51
C LEU A 202 -22.21 71.16 52.86
N ALA A 203 -21.31 71.11 53.84
CA ALA A 203 -21.52 71.75 55.15
C ALA A 203 -21.61 73.28 55.04
N SER A 204 -20.78 73.92 54.22
CA SER A 204 -20.84 75.37 53.99
C SER A 204 -22.08 75.80 53.19
N GLN A 205 -22.53 74.99 52.22
CA GLN A 205 -23.83 75.20 51.56
C GLN A 205 -25.01 75.06 52.53
N ARG A 206 -25.01 74.05 53.42
CA ARG A 206 -26.04 73.88 54.46
C ARG A 206 -26.07 75.07 55.41
N ALA A 207 -24.92 75.51 55.92
CA ALA A 207 -24.83 76.69 56.80
C ALA A 207 -25.32 77.98 56.12
N ARG A 208 -25.01 78.20 54.83
CA ARG A 208 -25.54 79.32 54.05
C ARG A 208 -27.06 79.26 53.89
N ARG A 209 -27.67 78.07 53.73
CA ARG A 209 -29.13 77.90 53.68
C ARG A 209 -29.79 78.20 55.04
N THR A 210 -29.14 77.88 56.15
CA THR A 210 -29.66 78.16 57.51
C THR A 210 -29.65 79.66 57.84
N ILE A 211 -28.63 80.40 57.40
CA ILE A 211 -28.51 81.86 57.62
C ILE A 211 -29.48 82.66 56.72
N LYS A 212 -29.82 82.14 55.53
CA LYS A 212 -30.68 82.82 54.55
C LYS A 212 -32.18 82.73 54.86
N GLY A 213 -32.59 82.17 56.00
CA GLY A 213 -34.01 82.12 56.38
C GLY A 213 -34.91 81.43 55.35
N GLU A 214 -34.42 80.36 54.72
CA GLU A 214 -35.19 79.65 53.68
C GLU A 214 -35.96 78.48 54.29
N LYS A 215 -37.29 78.59 54.27
CA LYS A 215 -38.25 77.59 54.75
C LYS A 215 -37.98 76.23 54.10
N ARG A 216 -38.02 75.17 54.91
CA ARG A 216 -38.16 73.78 54.46
C ARG A 216 -39.41 73.67 53.57
N PRO A 217 -39.32 73.30 52.29
CA PRO A 217 -40.49 72.78 51.59
C PRO A 217 -40.73 71.34 52.05
N GLU A 218 -41.97 71.07 52.41
CA GLU A 218 -42.50 69.75 52.76
C GLU A 218 -42.32 68.72 51.65
N ASN A 219 -42.23 67.45 52.08
CA ASN A 219 -42.03 66.21 51.35
C ASN A 219 -42.75 66.07 50.00
N LYS A 220 -42.11 65.37 49.05
CA LYS A 220 -42.80 64.50 48.09
C LYS A 220 -42.04 63.17 47.93
N LEU A 221 -42.59 62.12 48.53
CA LEU A 221 -42.42 60.70 48.14
C LEU A 221 -43.10 60.49 46.76
N PRO A 222 -42.61 59.57 45.93
CA PRO A 222 -42.90 58.14 46.09
C PRO A 222 -41.69 57.31 46.53
#